data_AF-A0A940UQ40-F1
#
_entry.id   AF-A0A940UQ40-F1
#
_cell.length_a   1.000
_cell.length_b   1.000
_cell.length_c   1.000
_cell.angle_alpha   90.00
_cell.angle_beta   90.00
_cell.angle_gamma   90.00
#
_symmetry.space_group_name_H-M   'P 1'
#
loop_
_entity.id
_entity.type
_entity.pdbx_description
1 polymer ?
#
loop_
_entity_poly.entity_id
_entity_poly.type
_entity_poly.pdbx_seq_one_letter_code
_entity_poly.pdbx_strand_id
1 'polypeptide(L)'
;MSTYVKIGDTQYAATIDGNVTNRSWDNRESKAITLTATYAEAAAIFSDGITWSIVQEGTAEDGTTTSTEYDNTDYSILGDIIVHTGGTCTVYMGKSTDLEDALEQLYGG
;
A
#
# COMPACT_ATOMS: atom_id res chain seq x y z
N MET A 1 -7.39 10.86 -13.45
CA MET A 1 -7.14 9.48 -13.00
C MET A 1 -7.20 9.52 -11.49
N SER A 2 -8.11 8.76 -10.89
CA SER A 2 -8.29 8.68 -9.45
C SER A 2 -7.66 7.39 -8.96
N THR A 3 -6.98 7.43 -7.82
CA THR A 3 -6.35 6.24 -7.24
C THR A 3 -6.95 5.98 -5.88
N TYR A 4 -7.23 4.72 -5.60
CA TYR A 4 -7.81 4.26 -4.35
C TYR A 4 -7.05 3.06 -3.82
N VAL A 5 -7.04 2.92 -2.50
CA VAL A 5 -6.67 1.67 -1.83
C VAL A 5 -7.94 0.96 -1.44
N LYS A 6 -8.08 -0.28 -1.86
CA LYS A 6 -9.18 -1.16 -1.52
C LYS A 6 -8.74 -2.14 -0.44
N ILE A 7 -9.50 -2.18 0.66
CA ILE A 7 -9.32 -3.14 1.75
C ILE A 7 -10.67 -3.81 2.00
N GLY A 8 -10.72 -5.13 1.79
CA GLY A 8 -11.99 -5.85 1.70
C GLY A 8 -12.88 -5.26 0.61
N ASP A 9 -14.09 -4.83 0.98
CA ASP A 9 -15.08 -4.19 0.09
C ASP A 9 -15.02 -2.66 0.11
N THR A 10 -14.15 -2.04 0.92
CA THR A 10 -14.10 -0.58 1.08
C THR A 10 -12.95 0.02 0.28
N GLN A 11 -13.22 1.10 -0.45
CA GLN A 11 -12.22 1.88 -1.19
C GLN A 11 -11.95 3.22 -0.50
N TYR A 12 -10.67 3.53 -0.32
CA TYR A 12 -10.18 4.75 0.29
C TYR A 12 -9.40 5.55 -0.74
N ALA A 13 -9.77 6.81 -0.96
CA ALA A 13 -9.03 7.69 -1.86
C ALA A 13 -7.60 7.90 -1.32
N ALA A 14 -6.60 7.63 -2.14
CA ALA A 14 -5.21 7.64 -1.72
C ALA A 14 -4.26 7.97 -2.87
N THR A 15 -3.13 8.56 -2.51
CA THR A 15 -1.97 8.72 -3.39
C THR A 15 -0.95 7.65 -3.03
N ILE A 16 -0.50 6.86 -4.01
CA ILE A 16 0.53 5.85 -3.82
C ILE A 16 1.83 6.32 -4.48
N ASP A 17 2.91 6.32 -3.71
CA ASP A 17 4.27 6.42 -4.22
C ASP A 17 4.95 5.05 -4.08
N GLY A 18 5.33 4.46 -5.21
CA GLY A 18 5.95 3.13 -5.25
C GLY A 18 7.45 3.25 -5.51
N ASN A 19 8.26 2.58 -4.70
CA ASN A 19 9.70 2.49 -4.88
C ASN A 19 10.13 1.03 -4.98
N VAL A 20 10.49 0.61 -6.21
CA VAL A 20 10.92 -0.75 -6.54
C VAL A 20 12.32 -1.09 -6.03
N THR A 21 13.10 -0.11 -5.58
CA THR A 21 14.45 -0.33 -5.07
C THR A 21 14.74 0.68 -3.97
N ASN A 22 14.04 0.54 -2.85
CA ASN A 22 14.18 1.49 -1.76
C ASN A 22 15.47 1.22 -0.99
N ARG A 23 16.54 1.94 -1.37
CA ARG A 23 17.89 1.76 -0.79
C ARG A 23 17.94 2.03 0.72
N SER A 24 17.04 2.86 1.23
CA SER A 24 16.93 3.13 2.67
C SER A 24 16.32 1.95 3.43
N TRP A 25 15.67 1.02 2.73
CA TRP A 25 15.02 -0.18 3.25
C TRP A 25 15.64 -1.43 2.61
N ASP A 26 16.97 -1.51 2.59
CA ASP A 26 17.70 -2.69 2.09
C ASP A 26 17.41 -3.06 0.61
N ASN A 27 17.06 -2.07 -0.22
CA ASN A 27 16.64 -2.30 -1.62
C ASN A 27 15.32 -3.08 -1.76
N ARG A 28 14.53 -3.23 -0.70
CA ARG A 28 13.21 -3.87 -0.79
C ARG A 28 12.23 -3.01 -1.57
N GLU A 29 11.26 -3.67 -2.19
CA GLU A 29 10.11 -2.99 -2.79
C GLU A 29 9.27 -2.38 -1.67
N SER A 30 8.94 -1.09 -1.80
CA SER A 30 8.15 -0.37 -0.80
C SER A 30 7.14 0.55 -1.47
N LYS A 31 6.06 0.84 -0.75
CA LYS A 31 4.98 1.73 -1.19
C LYS A 31 4.59 2.64 -0.05
N ALA A 32 4.58 3.94 -0.29
CA ALA A 32 4.05 4.93 0.63
C ALA A 32 2.62 5.27 0.21
N ILE A 33 1.66 4.98 1.08
CA ILE A 33 0.24 5.20 0.84
C ILE A 33 -0.17 6.43 1.63
N THR A 34 -0.55 7.50 0.95
CA THR A 34 -1.03 8.73 1.59
C THR A 34 -2.54 8.86 1.42
N LEU A 35 -3.27 8.91 2.51
CA LEU A 35 -4.73 9.07 2.54
C LEU A 35 -5.17 10.13 3.54
N THR A 36 -6.35 10.70 3.33
CA THR A 36 -6.98 11.63 4.29
C THR A 36 -7.67 10.81 5.38
N ALA A 37 -6.94 10.56 6.47
CA ALA A 37 -7.42 9.81 7.62
C ALA A 37 -6.67 10.26 8.87
N THR A 38 -7.23 9.99 10.05
CA THR A 38 -6.49 10.11 11.31
C THR A 38 -5.53 8.94 11.52
N TYR A 39 -4.56 9.09 12.45
CA TYR A 39 -3.67 7.99 12.83
C TYR A 39 -4.45 6.73 13.20
N ALA A 40 -5.47 6.88 14.05
CA ALA A 40 -6.27 5.77 14.55
C ALA A 40 -7.04 5.06 13.43
N GLU A 41 -7.56 5.82 12.46
CA GLU A 41 -8.22 5.24 11.28
C GLU A 41 -7.21 4.53 10.39
N ALA A 42 -6.08 5.17 10.06
CA ALA A 42 -5.05 4.55 9.24
C ALA A 42 -4.51 3.25 9.87
N ALA A 43 -4.23 3.26 11.18
CA ALA A 43 -3.78 2.07 11.91
C ALA A 43 -4.86 0.98 12.05
N ALA A 44 -6.14 1.33 11.98
CA ALA A 44 -7.23 0.36 11.96
C ALA A 44 -7.47 -0.22 10.55
N ILE A 45 -7.34 0.61 9.51
CA ILE A 45 -7.48 0.24 8.10
C ILE A 45 -6.32 -0.67 7.69
N PHE A 46 -5.09 -0.23 7.96
CA PHE A 46 -3.88 -0.97 7.67
C PHE A 46 -3.49 -1.73 8.95
N SER A 47 -3.79 -3.03 8.97
CA SER A 47 -3.30 -3.97 9.97
C SER A 47 -2.20 -4.85 9.39
N ASP A 48 -1.41 -5.49 10.26
CA ASP A 48 -0.42 -6.48 9.83
C ASP A 48 -1.10 -7.65 9.08
N GLY A 49 -0.54 -8.05 7.94
CA GLY A 49 -1.09 -9.11 7.08
C GLY A 49 -2.42 -8.77 6.37
N ILE A 50 -2.80 -7.50 6.28
CA ILE A 50 -4.04 -7.08 5.61
C ILE A 50 -3.98 -7.37 4.10
N THR A 51 -5.08 -7.91 3.55
CA THR A 51 -5.27 -8.07 2.11
C THR A 51 -5.72 -6.74 1.51
N TRP A 52 -4.91 -6.15 0.62
CA TRP A 52 -5.23 -4.86 0.02
C TRP A 52 -4.82 -4.78 -1.45
N SER A 53 -5.48 -3.88 -2.18
CA SER A 53 -5.26 -3.68 -3.60
C SER A 53 -5.28 -2.20 -3.95
N ILE A 54 -4.59 -1.83 -5.03
CA ILE A 54 -4.64 -0.49 -5.59
C ILE A 54 -5.65 -0.51 -6.73
N VAL A 55 -6.63 0.39 -6.69
CA VAL A 55 -7.61 0.57 -7.76
C VAL A 55 -7.32 1.91 -8.44
N GLN A 56 -7.07 1.86 -9.74
CA GLN A 56 -6.88 3.05 -10.57
C GLN A 56 -8.09 3.22 -11.49
N GLU A 57 -8.76 4.35 -11.36
CA GLU A 57 -9.89 4.71 -12.20
C GLU A 57 -9.49 5.81 -13.19
N GLY A 58 -9.74 5.56 -14.46
CA GLY A 58 -9.53 6.50 -15.55
C GLY A 58 -10.81 6.70 -16.35
N THR A 59 -10.89 7.84 -17.04
CA THR A 59 -11.90 8.07 -18.07
C THR A 59 -11.14 8.21 -19.38
N ALA A 60 -11.46 7.35 -20.34
CA ALA A 60 -10.92 7.44 -21.70
C ALA A 60 -11.49 8.66 -22.43
N GLU A 61 -10.86 9.06 -23.53
CA GLU A 61 -11.32 10.21 -24.35
C GLU A 61 -12.73 10.00 -24.92
N ASP A 62 -13.16 8.74 -25.10
CA ASP A 62 -14.50 8.36 -25.55
C ASP A 62 -15.57 8.39 -24.42
N GLY A 63 -15.19 8.80 -23.20
CA GLY A 63 -16.10 8.85 -22.04
C GLY A 63 -16.29 7.52 -21.31
N THR A 64 -15.65 6.43 -21.77
CA THR A 64 -15.66 5.14 -21.07
C THR A 64 -14.82 5.22 -19.79
N THR A 65 -15.40 4.84 -18.66
CA THR A 65 -14.68 4.68 -17.39
C THR A 65 -14.02 3.31 -17.32
N THR A 66 -12.71 3.28 -17.08
CA THR A 66 -11.94 2.05 -16.88
C THR A 66 -11.41 2.01 -15.45
N SER A 67 -11.48 0.82 -14.84
CA SER A 67 -10.95 0.57 -13.50
C SER A 67 -9.97 -0.58 -13.59
N THR A 68 -8.73 -0.37 -13.15
CA THR A 68 -7.71 -1.42 -13.07
C THR A 68 -7.39 -1.68 -11.60
N GLU A 69 -7.47 -2.94 -11.19
CA GLU A 69 -7.15 -3.38 -9.82
C GLU A 69 -5.80 -4.11 -9.82
N TYR A 70 -4.94 -3.76 -8.87
CA TYR A 70 -3.63 -4.35 -8.67
C TYR A 70 -3.57 -4.93 -7.26
N ASP A 71 -3.43 -6.25 -7.14
CA ASP A 71 -3.21 -6.89 -5.85
C ASP A 71 -1.87 -6.44 -5.24
N ASN A 72 -1.89 -6.11 -3.95
CA ASN A 72 -0.71 -5.73 -3.17
C ASN A 72 -0.67 -6.48 -1.82
N THR A 73 -1.29 -7.65 -1.74
CA THR A 73 -1.39 -8.45 -0.51
C THR A 73 -0.02 -8.85 0.06
N ASP A 74 1.00 -8.94 -0.80
CA ASP A 74 2.38 -9.25 -0.43
C ASP A 74 3.10 -8.11 0.33
N TYR A 75 2.46 -6.93 0.42
CA TYR A 75 3.02 -5.76 1.12
C TYR A 75 2.41 -5.65 2.51
N SER A 76 3.26 -5.66 3.53
CA SER A 76 2.90 -5.49 4.94
C SER A 76 3.41 -4.16 5.50
N ILE A 77 2.89 -3.77 6.65
CA ILE A 77 3.33 -2.55 7.34
C ILE A 77 4.70 -2.81 7.95
N LEU A 78 5.75 -2.40 7.24
CA LEU A 78 7.14 -2.59 7.66
C LEU A 78 7.81 -1.28 8.12
N GLY A 79 7.07 -0.18 8.20
CA GLY A 79 7.60 1.10 8.65
C GLY A 79 6.58 1.99 9.33
N ASP A 80 6.93 3.27 9.42
CA ASP A 80 6.16 4.23 10.19
C ASP A 80 4.81 4.59 9.55
N ILE A 81 3.87 4.98 10.40
CA ILE A 81 2.66 5.70 10.00
C ILE A 81 2.90 7.17 10.38
N ILE A 82 3.07 8.03 9.38
CA ILE A 82 3.35 9.44 9.57
C ILE A 82 2.05 10.23 9.43
N VAL A 83 1.69 10.98 10.47
CA VAL A 83 0.54 11.90 10.43
C VAL A 83 1.03 13.29 10.11
N HIS A 84 0.48 13.90 9.06
CA HIS A 84 0.79 15.26 8.66
C HIS A 84 -0.19 16.23 9.28
N THR A 85 0.29 17.44 9.61
CA THR A 85 -0.54 18.51 10.19
C THR A 85 -1.69 18.95 9.27
N GLY A 86 -1.63 18.59 7.97
CA GLY A 86 -2.69 18.82 6.99
C GLY A 86 -3.87 17.86 7.05
N GLY A 87 -3.89 16.90 8.00
CA GLY A 87 -4.99 15.94 8.15
C GLY A 87 -4.88 14.72 7.23
N THR A 88 -3.69 14.46 6.69
CA THR A 88 -3.38 13.24 5.92
C THR A 88 -2.43 12.35 6.71
N CYS A 89 -2.49 11.05 6.45
CA CYS A 89 -1.56 10.06 6.99
C CYS A 89 -0.86 9.34 5.83
N THR A 90 0.45 9.11 5.99
CA THR A 90 1.26 8.29 5.09
C THR A 90 1.64 7.00 5.79
N VAL A 91 1.23 5.86 5.23
CA VAL A 91 1.58 4.51 5.71
C VAL A 91 2.67 3.95 4.81
N TYR A 92 3.80 3.54 5.39
CA TYR A 92 4.89 2.90 4.66
C TYR A 92 4.75 1.38 4.69
N MET A 93 4.44 0.81 3.53
CA MET A 93 4.31 -0.62 3.29
C MET A 93 5.57 -1.15 2.61
N GLY A 94 6.00 -2.35 2.96
CA GLY A 94 7.14 -3.01 2.34
C GLY A 94 6.81 -4.46 1.99
N LYS A 95 7.37 -4.91 0.88
CA LYS A 95 7.36 -6.32 0.50
C LYS A 95 8.42 -7.07 1.31
N SER A 96 8.13 -8.30 1.71
CA SER A 96 9.14 -9.21 2.24
C SER A 96 10.23 -9.42 1.21
N THR A 97 11.49 -9.40 1.63
CA THR A 97 12.59 -9.66 0.70
C THR A 97 12.64 -11.15 0.32
N ASP A 98 13.12 -11.46 -0.87
CA ASP A 98 13.36 -12.85 -1.32
C ASP A 98 14.24 -13.62 -0.32
N LEU A 99 15.15 -12.92 0.36
CA LEU A 99 15.99 -13.48 1.41
C LEU A 99 15.21 -13.82 2.70
N GLU A 100 14.20 -13.02 3.06
CA GLU A 100 13.32 -13.27 4.21
C GLU A 100 12.37 -14.44 3.91
N ASP A 101 11.78 -14.49 2.71
CA ASP A 101 10.95 -15.62 2.25
C ASP A 101 11.77 -16.93 2.24
N ALA A 102 13.00 -16.89 1.72
CA ALA A 102 13.91 -18.03 1.73
C ALA A 102 14.35 -18.45 3.14
N LEU A 103 14.46 -17.52 4.09
CA LEU A 103 14.79 -17.83 5.48
C LEU A 103 13.61 -18.49 6.20
N GLU A 104 12.38 -18.00 5.95
CA GLU A 104 11.15 -18.58 6.50
C GLU A 104 10.95 -20.01 6.00
N GLN A 105 11.20 -20.25 4.71
CA GLN A 105 11.11 -21.57 4.09
C GLN A 105 12.21 -22.55 4.58
N LEU A 106 13.35 -22.05 5.07
CA LEU A 106 14.48 -22.86 5.55
C LEU A 106 14.42 -23.16 7.07
N TYR A 107 13.84 -22.27 7.87
CA TYR A 107 13.79 -22.38 9.34
C TYR A 107 12.38 -22.55 9.92
N GLY A 108 11.34 -22.46 9.10
CA GLY A 108 9.92 -22.48 9.52
C GLY A 108 9.09 -23.65 8.97
N GLY A 109 9.70 -24.82 8.77
CA GLY A 109 9.00 -26.08 8.41
C GLY A 109 8.87 -27.05 9.57
#